data_AF-A0A3D0WN35-F1
#
_entry.id   AF-A0A3D0WN35-F1
#
_cell.length_a   1.000
_cell.length_b   1.000
_cell.length_c   1.000
_cell.angle_alpha   90.00
_cell.angle_beta   90.00
_cell.angle_gamma   90.00
#
_symmetry.space_group_name_H-M   'P 1'
#
loop_
_entity.id
_entity.type
_entity.pdbx_description
1 polymer ?
#
loop_
_entity_poly.entity_id
_entity_poly.type
_entity_poly.pdbx_seq_one_letter_code
_entity_poly.pdbx_strand_id
1 'polypeptide(L)'
;NLRDKGHEITKDEYRGALAAILMHDIGHTPFSHVLENTLANNVPHEEVSLLLMQQINGEKKGALQTAIDIFRDKYPKRFLHELVSGQLDVDRLDYLQRDSFFTGVSEGGIGAARIMKMLDVIDDKLVVESKGIYSIENFLMSRRFMYWQVYLHKTAVASEKMLTNTINRAKYLSRNGEDLFASPSLAFFLKNDITLKDFRESPEVLEHFTNLDDNDIWTSLKVWK
;
A
#
# COMPACT_ATOMS: atom_id res chain seq x y z
N ASN A 1 17.01 18.39 -0.62
CA ASN A 1 17.43 16.98 -0.75
C ASN A 1 18.31 16.67 0.47
N LEU A 2 18.21 15.49 1.11
CA LEU A 2 19.09 15.15 2.25
C LEU A 2 20.58 15.19 1.84
N ARG A 3 20.88 14.89 0.56
CA ARG A 3 22.22 15.07 -0.02
C ARG A 3 22.70 16.52 0.01
N ASP A 4 21.80 17.49 -0.23
CA ASP A 4 22.15 18.93 -0.18
C ASP A 4 22.49 19.36 1.26
N LYS A 5 22.04 18.61 2.26
CA LYS A 5 22.31 18.83 3.68
C LYS A 5 23.57 18.10 4.18
N GLY A 6 24.32 17.47 3.28
CA GLY A 6 25.59 16.82 3.59
C GLY A 6 25.50 15.35 3.96
N HIS A 7 24.31 14.73 3.92
CA HIS A 7 24.16 13.29 4.17
C HIS A 7 24.64 12.48 2.98
N GLU A 8 25.58 11.58 3.22
CA GLU A 8 26.08 10.67 2.19
C GLU A 8 24.99 9.65 1.83
N ILE A 9 24.47 9.75 0.61
CA ILE A 9 23.55 8.78 0.02
C ILE A 9 24.13 8.35 -1.32
N THR A 10 24.61 7.10 -1.39
CA THR A 10 25.23 6.54 -2.59
C THR A 10 24.22 6.43 -3.74
N LYS A 11 24.70 6.16 -4.96
CA LYS A 11 23.80 5.94 -6.11
C LYS A 11 22.93 4.70 -5.92
N ASP A 12 23.47 3.67 -5.28
CA ASP A 12 22.76 2.42 -5.01
C ASP A 12 21.67 2.63 -3.96
N GLU A 13 21.98 3.27 -2.84
CA GLU A 13 21.01 3.62 -1.79
C GLU A 13 19.85 4.46 -2.33
N TYR A 14 20.15 5.44 -3.17
CA TYR A 14 19.13 6.29 -3.77
C TYR A 14 18.22 5.53 -4.73
N ARG A 15 18.78 4.65 -5.56
CA ARG A 15 17.98 3.79 -6.45
C ARG A 15 17.18 2.78 -5.64
N GLY A 16 17.76 2.20 -4.60
CA GLY A 16 17.11 1.28 -3.68
C GLY A 16 15.93 1.93 -2.99
N ALA A 17 16.11 3.13 -2.41
CA ALA A 17 15.03 3.87 -1.76
C ALA A 17 13.90 4.25 -2.73
N LEU A 18 14.24 4.71 -3.95
CA LEU A 18 13.25 4.99 -4.98
C LEU A 18 12.47 3.74 -5.43
N ALA A 19 13.17 2.62 -5.60
CA ALA A 19 12.53 1.36 -5.97
C ALA A 19 11.66 0.82 -4.82
N ALA A 20 12.10 0.96 -3.56
CA ALA A 20 11.33 0.56 -2.38
C ALA A 20 10.02 1.35 -2.28
N ILE A 21 10.05 2.69 -2.38
CA ILE A 21 8.82 3.49 -2.36
C ILE A 21 7.96 3.27 -3.61
N LEU A 22 8.54 2.98 -4.78
CA LEU A 22 7.76 2.66 -5.97
C LEU A 22 6.96 1.37 -5.83
N MET A 23 7.45 0.40 -5.05
CA MET A 23 6.86 -0.93 -4.90
C MET A 23 6.18 -1.17 -3.55
N HIS A 24 6.17 -0.20 -2.63
CA HIS A 24 5.69 -0.43 -1.25
C HIS A 24 4.26 -1.01 -1.21
N ASP A 25 3.39 -0.52 -2.10
CA ASP A 25 1.98 -0.86 -2.21
C ASP A 25 1.63 -1.82 -3.37
N ILE A 26 2.64 -2.44 -4.01
CA ILE A 26 2.43 -3.34 -5.17
C ILE A 26 1.60 -4.60 -4.83
N GLY A 27 1.54 -4.96 -3.55
CA GLY A 27 0.78 -6.10 -3.02
C GLY A 27 -0.66 -5.79 -2.64
N HIS A 28 -1.21 -4.61 -2.98
CA HIS A 28 -2.63 -4.33 -2.74
C HIS A 28 -3.54 -5.09 -3.70
N THR A 29 -4.66 -5.58 -3.16
CA THR A 29 -5.79 -6.10 -3.94
C THR A 29 -6.67 -4.95 -4.44
N PRO A 30 -7.55 -5.18 -5.43
CA PRO A 30 -8.62 -4.23 -5.72
C PRO A 30 -9.47 -4.00 -4.47
N PHE A 31 -9.85 -2.74 -4.22
CA PHE A 31 -10.47 -2.33 -2.94
C PHE A 31 -9.68 -2.68 -1.66
N SER A 32 -8.39 -2.97 -1.78
CA SER A 32 -7.41 -3.19 -0.71
C SER A 32 -7.95 -3.94 0.52
N HIS A 33 -8.24 -3.22 1.61
CA HIS A 33 -8.68 -3.81 2.88
C HIS A 33 -9.93 -4.69 2.76
N VAL A 34 -10.82 -4.40 1.82
CA VAL A 34 -12.05 -5.17 1.64
C VAL A 34 -11.71 -6.61 1.24
N LEU A 35 -10.86 -6.76 0.23
CA LEU A 35 -10.53 -8.08 -0.32
C LEU A 35 -9.39 -8.76 0.41
N GLU A 36 -8.51 -8.01 1.06
CA GLU A 36 -7.54 -8.54 2.02
C GLU A 36 -8.26 -9.37 3.09
N ASN A 37 -9.35 -8.83 3.66
CA ASN A 37 -10.14 -9.49 4.70
C ASN A 37 -10.99 -10.67 4.20
N THR A 38 -11.39 -10.70 2.92
CA THR A 38 -12.33 -11.71 2.41
C THR A 38 -11.71 -12.76 1.48
N LEU A 39 -10.99 -12.31 0.45
CA LEU A 39 -10.43 -13.20 -0.58
C LEU A 39 -9.11 -13.81 -0.12
N ALA A 40 -8.26 -13.00 0.50
CA ALA A 40 -6.92 -13.39 0.92
C ALA A 40 -6.80 -13.73 2.42
N ASN A 41 -7.91 -13.94 3.13
CA ASN A 41 -7.94 -14.39 4.54
C ASN A 41 -7.04 -13.57 5.50
N ASN A 42 -7.04 -12.25 5.36
CA ASN A 42 -6.21 -11.30 6.13
C ASN A 42 -4.70 -11.49 5.90
N VAL A 43 -4.30 -11.95 4.71
CA VAL A 43 -2.90 -11.89 4.29
C VAL A 43 -2.51 -10.42 4.10
N PRO A 44 -1.56 -9.88 4.87
CA PRO A 44 -1.19 -8.47 4.75
C PRO A 44 -0.63 -8.16 3.36
N HIS A 45 -1.08 -7.06 2.75
CA HIS A 45 -0.54 -6.61 1.47
C HIS A 45 0.98 -6.39 1.51
N GLU A 46 1.55 -5.98 2.65
CA GLU A 46 3.00 -5.83 2.84
C GLU A 46 3.76 -7.15 2.60
N GLU A 47 3.20 -8.30 2.99
CA GLU A 47 3.79 -9.62 2.74
C GLU A 47 3.72 -9.97 1.25
N VAL A 48 2.61 -9.63 0.58
CA VAL A 48 2.46 -9.84 -0.87
C VAL A 48 3.38 -8.91 -1.65
N SER A 49 3.50 -7.63 -1.25
CA SER A 49 4.47 -6.68 -1.80
C SER A 49 5.88 -7.24 -1.73
N LEU A 50 6.27 -7.81 -0.58
CA LEU A 50 7.58 -8.42 -0.41
C LEU A 50 7.79 -9.63 -1.34
N LEU A 51 6.79 -10.50 -1.50
CA LEU A 51 6.87 -11.65 -2.41
C LEU A 51 7.04 -11.20 -3.87
N LEU A 52 6.28 -10.19 -4.29
CA LEU A 52 6.39 -9.60 -5.63
C LEU A 52 7.75 -8.94 -5.85
N MET A 53 8.24 -8.16 -4.87
CA MET A 53 9.58 -7.58 -4.92
C MET A 53 10.66 -8.66 -5.06
N GLN A 54 10.55 -9.77 -4.32
CA GLN A 54 11.49 -10.89 -4.41
C GLN A 54 11.44 -11.59 -5.77
N GLN A 55 10.25 -11.81 -6.32
CA GLN A 55 10.09 -12.39 -7.66
C GLN A 55 10.74 -11.50 -8.72
N ILE A 56 10.43 -10.20 -8.73
CA ILE A 56 11.01 -9.24 -9.68
C ILE A 56 12.53 -9.16 -9.46
N ASN A 57 13.02 -9.24 -8.23
CA ASN A 57 14.46 -9.25 -7.95
C ASN A 57 15.16 -10.46 -8.58
N GLY A 58 14.53 -11.64 -8.55
CA GLY A 58 15.00 -12.83 -9.24
C GLY A 58 15.11 -12.62 -10.76
N GLU A 59 14.06 -12.08 -11.38
CA GLU A 59 14.05 -11.75 -12.82
C GLU A 59 15.09 -10.69 -13.20
N LYS A 60 15.32 -9.72 -12.32
CA LYS A 60 16.32 -8.65 -12.48
C LYS A 60 17.70 -9.02 -11.95
N LYS A 61 17.97 -10.30 -11.66
CA LYS A 61 19.28 -10.83 -11.25
C LYS A 61 19.88 -10.09 -10.04
N GLY A 62 19.05 -9.78 -9.03
CA GLY A 62 19.49 -9.16 -7.78
C GLY A 62 19.48 -7.62 -7.77
N ALA A 63 19.01 -6.96 -8.83
CA ALA A 63 19.05 -5.49 -8.93
C ALA A 63 18.18 -4.74 -7.91
N LEU A 64 17.23 -5.42 -7.24
CA LEU A 64 16.34 -4.84 -6.23
C LEU A 64 16.75 -5.20 -4.80
N GLN A 65 17.90 -5.84 -4.59
CA GLN A 65 18.31 -6.30 -3.26
C GLN A 65 18.35 -5.15 -2.24
N THR A 66 18.99 -4.03 -2.58
CA THR A 66 19.04 -2.83 -1.72
C THR A 66 17.64 -2.29 -1.41
N ALA A 67 16.71 -2.32 -2.38
CA ALA A 67 15.33 -1.87 -2.17
C ALA A 67 14.58 -2.78 -1.17
N ILE A 68 14.75 -4.10 -1.31
CA ILE A 68 14.16 -5.08 -0.39
C ILE A 68 14.74 -4.93 1.01
N ASP A 69 16.04 -4.71 1.13
CA ASP A 69 16.70 -4.54 2.43
C ASP A 69 16.25 -3.23 3.11
N ILE A 70 16.04 -2.15 2.36
CA ILE A 70 15.44 -0.90 2.86
C ILE A 70 13.98 -1.12 3.27
N PHE A 71 13.16 -1.76 2.42
CA PHE A 71 11.75 -2.03 2.70
C PHE A 71 11.55 -2.83 3.99
N ARG A 72 12.44 -3.79 4.27
CA ARG A 72 12.37 -4.66 5.46
C ARG A 72 13.04 -4.11 6.72
N ASP A 73 13.52 -2.86 6.71
CA ASP A 73 14.34 -2.27 7.78
C ASP A 73 15.58 -3.12 8.13
N LYS A 74 16.24 -3.67 7.10
CA LYS A 74 17.46 -4.50 7.24
C LYS A 74 18.71 -3.83 6.66
N TYR A 75 18.56 -2.64 6.09
CA TYR A 75 19.68 -1.87 5.56
C TYR A 75 20.37 -1.07 6.67
N PRO A 76 21.72 -0.90 6.66
CA PRO A 76 22.44 -0.24 7.75
C PRO A 76 22.04 1.21 8.05
N LYS A 77 21.59 1.96 7.04
CA LYS A 77 21.09 3.34 7.19
C LYS A 77 19.57 3.32 7.34
N ARG A 78 19.08 3.32 8.58
CA ARG A 78 17.65 3.13 8.88
C ARG A 78 16.78 4.30 8.47
N PHE A 79 17.33 5.52 8.40
CA PHE A 79 16.57 6.67 7.89
C PHE A 79 16.05 6.44 6.46
N LEU A 80 16.68 5.56 5.66
CA LEU A 80 16.17 5.19 4.33
C LEU A 80 14.88 4.39 4.41
N HIS A 81 14.74 3.51 5.42
CA HIS A 81 13.49 2.81 5.70
C HIS A 81 12.43 3.79 6.19
N GLU A 82 12.78 4.72 7.09
CA GLU A 82 11.83 5.72 7.61
C GLU A 82 11.25 6.65 6.52
N LEU A 83 11.98 6.85 5.40
CA LEU A 83 11.47 7.57 4.23
C LEU A 83 10.37 6.78 3.50
N VAL A 84 10.39 5.44 3.58
CA VAL A 84 9.42 4.55 2.94
C VAL A 84 8.24 4.27 3.88
N SER A 85 8.52 3.95 5.14
CA SER A 85 7.51 3.67 6.17
C SER A 85 7.92 4.30 7.49
N GLY A 86 7.14 5.26 7.97
CA GLY A 86 7.51 6.11 9.10
C GLY A 86 6.42 7.10 9.51
N GLN A 87 6.75 8.02 10.42
CA GLN A 87 5.79 9.07 10.80
C GLN A 87 5.70 10.20 9.76
N LEU A 88 6.78 10.40 9.02
CA LEU A 88 6.94 11.40 7.96
C LEU A 88 7.44 10.74 6.66
N ASP A 89 6.96 9.52 6.41
CA ASP A 89 7.26 8.81 5.17
C ASP A 89 6.73 9.55 3.94
N VAL A 90 7.29 9.22 2.79
CA VAL A 90 6.91 9.84 1.52
C VAL A 90 5.51 9.39 1.09
N ASP A 91 5.09 8.18 1.48
CA ASP A 91 3.76 7.63 1.23
C ASP A 91 2.66 8.56 1.78
N ARG A 92 2.68 8.84 3.09
CA ARG A 92 1.67 9.71 3.73
C ARG A 92 1.69 11.13 3.21
N LEU A 93 2.88 11.64 2.87
CA LEU A 93 3.01 12.95 2.28
C LEU A 93 2.38 13.02 0.88
N ASP A 94 2.41 11.93 0.11
CA ASP A 94 1.74 11.85 -1.18
C ASP A 94 0.24 11.66 -1.03
N TYR A 95 -0.23 10.61 -0.35
CA TYR A 95 -1.66 10.29 -0.36
C TYR A 95 -2.49 11.35 0.36
N LEU A 96 -2.02 11.95 1.47
CA LEU A 96 -2.81 13.01 2.13
C LEU A 96 -3.01 14.21 1.20
N GLN A 97 -1.97 14.60 0.46
CA GLN A 97 -2.05 15.70 -0.49
C GLN A 97 -2.92 15.32 -1.70
N ARG A 98 -2.72 14.12 -2.24
CA ARG A 98 -3.45 13.59 -3.40
C ARG A 98 -4.94 13.43 -3.09
N ASP A 99 -5.28 12.75 -2.01
CA ASP A 99 -6.66 12.47 -1.62
C ASP A 99 -7.41 13.75 -1.30
N SER A 100 -6.80 14.69 -0.58
CA SER A 100 -7.36 16.02 -0.35
C SER A 100 -7.68 16.72 -1.66
N PHE A 101 -6.76 16.67 -2.63
CA PHE A 101 -6.94 17.26 -3.95
C PHE A 101 -8.10 16.61 -4.73
N PHE A 102 -8.14 15.28 -4.83
CA PHE A 102 -9.15 14.56 -5.61
C PHE A 102 -10.55 14.54 -4.96
N THR A 103 -10.62 14.54 -3.63
CA THR A 103 -11.91 14.61 -2.91
C THR A 103 -12.45 16.03 -2.78
N GLY A 104 -11.60 17.04 -2.92
CA GLY A 104 -11.95 18.45 -2.70
C GLY A 104 -12.00 18.86 -1.23
N VAL A 105 -11.60 17.98 -0.30
CA VAL A 105 -11.50 18.28 1.13
C VAL A 105 -10.27 19.15 1.38
N SER A 106 -10.44 20.47 1.27
CA SER A 106 -9.36 21.45 1.31
C SER A 106 -8.60 21.48 2.65
N GLU A 107 -9.29 21.16 3.74
CA GLU A 107 -8.79 21.11 5.11
C GLU A 107 -7.78 19.98 5.31
N GLY A 108 -7.78 18.98 4.42
CA GLY A 108 -6.79 17.91 4.37
C GLY A 108 -5.48 18.29 3.68
N GLY A 109 -5.39 19.49 3.10
CA GLY A 109 -4.24 19.93 2.32
C GLY A 109 -2.97 20.09 3.15
N ILE A 110 -1.89 19.42 2.74
CA ILE A 110 -0.58 19.53 3.40
C ILE A 110 0.46 20.20 2.52
N GLY A 111 1.41 20.89 3.16
CA GLY A 111 2.58 21.46 2.49
C GLY A 111 3.70 20.42 2.32
N ALA A 112 3.47 19.31 1.63
CA ALA A 112 4.43 18.20 1.53
C ALA A 112 5.81 18.66 1.03
N ALA A 113 5.85 19.51 0.00
CA ALA A 113 7.09 20.07 -0.52
C ALA A 113 7.88 20.90 0.52
N ARG A 114 7.17 21.58 1.43
CA ARG A 114 7.80 22.31 2.54
C ARG A 114 8.31 21.34 3.59
N ILE A 115 7.54 20.34 3.97
CA ILE A 115 7.95 19.29 4.94
C ILE A 115 9.22 18.60 4.45
N MET A 116 9.25 18.14 3.19
CA MET A 116 10.43 17.51 2.58
C MET A 116 11.67 18.39 2.61
N LYS A 117 11.53 19.72 2.46
CA LYS A 117 12.67 20.65 2.57
C LYS A 117 13.19 20.76 4.00
N MET A 118 12.33 20.58 5.00
CA MET A 118 12.68 20.70 6.42
C MET A 118 13.18 19.38 7.03
N LEU A 119 13.02 18.25 6.34
CA LEU A 119 13.55 16.95 6.79
C LEU A 119 15.08 16.95 6.84
N ASP A 120 15.62 16.34 7.88
CA ASP A 120 17.06 16.15 8.10
C ASP A 120 17.31 14.80 8.78
N VAL A 121 18.57 14.42 8.98
CA VAL A 121 18.96 13.18 9.67
C VAL A 121 19.88 13.48 10.85
N ILE A 122 19.54 12.96 12.04
CA ILE A 122 20.37 12.99 13.24
C ILE A 122 20.35 11.59 13.86
N ASP A 123 21.52 11.05 14.19
CA ASP A 123 21.66 9.72 14.80
C ASP A 123 20.89 8.60 14.03
N ASP A 124 21.01 8.61 12.70
CA ASP A 124 20.35 7.68 11.77
C ASP A 124 18.82 7.71 11.79
N LYS A 125 18.22 8.82 12.23
CA LYS A 125 16.76 9.03 12.27
C LYS A 125 16.34 10.29 11.52
N LEU A 126 15.18 10.23 10.88
CA LEU A 126 14.55 11.40 10.30
C LEU A 126 14.09 12.36 11.39
N VAL A 127 14.52 13.61 11.25
CA VAL A 127 14.11 14.73 12.09
C VAL A 127 13.62 15.88 11.23
N VAL A 128 12.99 16.87 11.86
CA VAL A 128 12.51 18.08 11.19
C VAL A 128 13.17 19.29 11.81
N GLU A 129 13.71 20.18 10.98
CA GLU A 129 14.24 21.47 11.44
C GLU A 129 13.16 22.26 12.21
N SER A 130 13.54 22.96 13.27
CA SER A 130 12.61 23.72 14.13
C SER A 130 11.78 24.76 13.38
N LYS A 131 12.31 25.37 12.32
CA LYS A 131 11.55 26.29 11.45
C LYS A 131 10.39 25.62 10.67
N GLY A 132 10.35 24.29 10.67
CA GLY A 132 9.32 23.45 10.08
C GLY A 132 8.15 23.13 11.01
N ILE A 133 8.19 23.49 12.30
CA ILE A 133 7.18 23.11 13.33
C ILE A 133 5.75 23.33 12.85
N TYR A 134 5.41 24.52 12.34
CA TYR A 134 4.05 24.81 11.86
C TYR A 134 3.61 23.95 10.66
N SER A 135 4.56 23.46 9.85
CA SER A 135 4.23 22.54 8.74
C SER A 135 3.85 21.16 9.29
N ILE A 136 4.50 20.74 10.38
CA ILE A 136 4.20 19.47 11.05
C ILE A 136 2.88 19.57 11.83
N GLU A 137 2.61 20.68 12.51
CA GLU A 137 1.30 20.92 13.15
C GLU A 137 0.16 20.85 12.13
N ASN A 138 0.32 21.54 10.99
CA ASN A 138 -0.67 21.47 9.91
C ASN A 138 -0.82 20.03 9.38
N PHE A 139 0.28 19.32 9.17
CA PHE A 139 0.24 17.91 8.74
C PHE A 139 -0.55 17.03 9.70
N LEU A 140 -0.30 17.14 11.01
CA LEU A 140 -1.00 16.35 12.02
C LEU A 140 -2.50 16.67 12.08
N MET A 141 -2.88 17.94 11.92
CA MET A 141 -4.28 18.35 11.87
C MET A 141 -4.97 17.90 10.58
N SER A 142 -4.33 18.10 9.44
CA SER A 142 -4.83 17.68 8.11
C SER A 142 -5.05 16.17 8.08
N ARG A 143 -4.12 15.38 8.63
CA ARG A 143 -4.27 13.93 8.76
C ARG A 143 -5.51 13.54 9.56
N ARG A 144 -5.83 14.26 10.64
CA ARG A 144 -7.05 14.03 11.43
C ARG A 144 -8.32 14.38 10.65
N PHE A 145 -8.30 15.48 9.88
CA PHE A 145 -9.43 15.84 9.04
C PHE A 145 -9.69 14.79 7.95
N MET A 146 -8.64 14.38 7.24
CA MET A 146 -8.73 13.32 6.22
C MET A 146 -9.27 12.01 6.80
N TYR A 147 -8.85 11.64 8.01
CA TYR A 147 -9.33 10.44 8.68
C TYR A 147 -10.85 10.42 8.88
N TRP A 148 -11.44 11.53 9.35
CA TRP A 148 -12.88 11.58 9.63
C TRP A 148 -13.73 11.95 8.42
N GLN A 149 -13.24 12.85 7.57
CA GLN A 149 -14.02 13.37 6.45
C GLN A 149 -13.96 12.48 5.21
N VAL A 150 -12.89 11.69 5.06
CA VAL A 150 -12.68 10.82 3.89
C VAL A 150 -12.64 9.36 4.32
N TYR A 151 -11.60 8.94 5.05
CA TYR A 151 -11.32 7.52 5.26
C TYR A 151 -12.38 6.80 6.10
N LEU A 152 -12.88 7.44 7.16
CA LEU A 152 -13.97 6.93 8.01
C LEU A 152 -15.32 7.59 7.72
N HIS A 153 -15.48 8.17 6.54
CA HIS A 153 -16.78 8.72 6.17
C HIS A 153 -17.83 7.60 6.18
N LYS A 154 -18.90 7.77 6.95
CA LYS A 154 -19.92 6.72 7.20
C LYS A 154 -20.46 6.07 5.92
N THR A 155 -20.59 6.81 4.83
CA THR A 155 -21.05 6.27 3.53
C THR A 155 -20.00 5.40 2.87
N ALA A 156 -18.72 5.76 2.96
CA ALA A 156 -17.63 4.93 2.44
C ALA A 156 -17.54 3.62 3.25
N VAL A 157 -17.59 3.71 4.57
CA VAL A 157 -17.61 2.55 5.48
C VAL A 157 -18.82 1.64 5.22
N ALA A 158 -20.00 2.22 4.99
CA ALA A 158 -21.19 1.45 4.64
C ALA A 158 -21.02 0.70 3.32
N SER A 159 -20.50 1.36 2.29
CA SER A 159 -20.21 0.75 0.98
C SER A 159 -19.17 -0.36 1.07
N GLU A 160 -18.09 -0.15 1.83
CA GLU A 160 -17.10 -1.17 2.14
C GLU A 160 -17.76 -2.40 2.77
N LYS A 161 -18.60 -2.20 3.81
CA LYS A 161 -19.25 -3.32 4.50
C LYS A 161 -20.21 -4.07 3.58
N MET A 162 -20.92 -3.37 2.71
CA MET A 162 -21.77 -3.98 1.69
C MET A 162 -20.94 -4.86 0.75
N LEU A 163 -19.82 -4.34 0.23
CA LEU A 163 -18.92 -5.09 -0.65
C LEU A 163 -18.32 -6.32 0.06
N THR A 164 -17.83 -6.17 1.28
CA THR A 164 -17.34 -7.30 2.12
C THR A 164 -18.41 -8.40 2.22
N ASN A 165 -19.66 -8.04 2.52
CA ASN A 165 -20.74 -9.00 2.67
C ASN A 165 -21.09 -9.68 1.35
N THR A 166 -21.09 -8.94 0.24
CA THR A 166 -21.33 -9.50 -1.10
C THR A 166 -20.27 -10.50 -1.49
N ILE A 167 -18.98 -10.18 -1.29
CA ILE A 167 -17.88 -11.10 -1.60
C ILE A 167 -17.91 -12.34 -0.70
N ASN A 168 -18.19 -12.18 0.60
CA ASN A 168 -18.35 -13.31 1.51
C ASN A 168 -19.51 -14.22 1.10
N ARG A 169 -20.63 -13.65 0.63
CA ARG A 169 -21.75 -14.44 0.11
C ARG A 169 -21.38 -15.17 -1.17
N ALA A 170 -20.66 -14.52 -2.09
CA ALA A 170 -20.16 -15.15 -3.31
C ALA A 170 -19.22 -16.32 -2.98
N LYS A 171 -18.26 -16.12 -2.06
CA LYS A 171 -17.34 -17.18 -1.59
C LYS A 171 -18.11 -18.37 -0.99
N TYR A 172 -19.12 -18.10 -0.17
CA TYR A 172 -19.99 -19.14 0.38
C TYR A 172 -20.72 -19.94 -0.72
N LEU A 173 -21.34 -19.26 -1.68
CA LEU A 173 -22.11 -19.90 -2.74
C LEU A 173 -21.21 -20.73 -3.66
N SER A 174 -20.09 -20.15 -4.13
CA SER A 174 -19.13 -20.85 -4.99
C SER A 174 -18.54 -22.09 -4.32
N ARG A 175 -18.27 -22.05 -3.02
CA ARG A 175 -17.81 -23.22 -2.25
C ARG A 175 -18.87 -24.30 -2.06
N ASN A 176 -20.15 -23.94 -2.11
CA ASN A 176 -21.27 -24.89 -2.07
C ASN A 176 -21.66 -25.41 -3.46
N GLY A 177 -20.89 -25.10 -4.49
CA GLY A 177 -21.07 -25.63 -5.85
C GLY A 177 -21.99 -24.80 -6.75
N GLU A 178 -22.44 -23.63 -6.31
CA GLU A 178 -23.23 -22.71 -7.14
C GLU A 178 -22.32 -22.07 -8.21
N ASP A 179 -22.83 -22.01 -9.43
CA ASP A 179 -22.12 -21.39 -10.55
C ASP A 179 -22.37 -19.88 -10.57
N LEU A 180 -21.36 -19.12 -10.11
CA LEU A 180 -21.37 -17.67 -10.13
C LEU A 180 -20.43 -17.17 -11.22
N PHE A 181 -20.91 -16.18 -11.98
CA PHE A 181 -20.05 -15.47 -12.91
C PHE A 181 -18.88 -14.81 -12.18
N ALA A 182 -17.66 -15.14 -12.57
CA ALA A 182 -16.44 -14.47 -12.13
C ALA A 182 -15.37 -14.66 -13.21
N SER A 183 -14.42 -13.73 -13.29
CA SER A 183 -13.21 -13.95 -14.07
C SER A 183 -12.44 -15.16 -13.52
N PRO A 184 -11.54 -15.80 -14.31
CA PRO A 184 -10.79 -16.96 -13.84
C PRO A 184 -10.05 -16.72 -12.51
N SER A 185 -9.40 -15.56 -12.37
CA SER A 185 -8.69 -15.20 -11.14
C SER A 185 -9.62 -14.95 -9.97
N LEU A 186 -10.74 -14.23 -10.15
CA LEU A 186 -11.69 -14.03 -9.05
C LEU A 186 -12.34 -15.36 -8.65
N ALA A 187 -12.71 -16.20 -9.61
CA ALA A 187 -13.26 -17.53 -9.36
C ALA A 187 -12.30 -18.41 -8.55
N PHE A 188 -10.99 -18.33 -8.81
CA PHE A 188 -9.97 -19.03 -8.04
C PHE A 188 -10.03 -18.66 -6.56
N PHE A 189 -10.06 -17.37 -6.21
CA PHE A 189 -10.15 -16.91 -4.81
C PHE A 189 -11.54 -17.12 -4.17
N LEU A 190 -12.62 -17.17 -4.96
CA LEU A 190 -13.95 -17.47 -4.44
C LEU A 190 -14.12 -18.96 -4.08
N LYS A 191 -13.44 -19.86 -4.81
CA LYS A 191 -13.53 -21.32 -4.60
C LYS A 191 -12.53 -21.83 -3.56
N ASN A 192 -11.39 -21.17 -3.43
CA ASN A 192 -10.29 -21.60 -2.55
C ASN A 192 -10.16 -20.71 -1.32
N ASP A 193 -9.64 -21.28 -0.24
CA ASP A 193 -9.35 -20.55 0.99
C ASP A 193 -7.86 -20.28 1.07
N ILE A 194 -7.43 -19.17 0.46
CA ILE A 194 -6.01 -18.86 0.27
C ILE A 194 -5.41 -18.26 1.54
N THR A 195 -4.27 -18.81 1.98
CA THR A 195 -3.51 -18.35 3.14
C THR A 195 -2.16 -17.77 2.72
N LEU A 196 -1.45 -17.13 3.65
CA LEU A 196 -0.09 -16.63 3.40
C LEU A 196 0.87 -17.75 2.98
N LYS A 197 0.64 -18.97 3.48
CA LYS A 197 1.44 -20.13 3.11
C LYS A 197 1.27 -20.45 1.62
N ASP A 198 0.04 -20.39 1.11
CA ASP A 198 -0.27 -20.66 -0.29
C ASP A 198 0.37 -19.62 -1.22
N PHE A 199 0.38 -18.34 -0.83
CA PHE A 199 1.11 -17.29 -1.54
C PHE A 199 2.62 -17.56 -1.64
N ARG A 200 3.21 -18.20 -0.63
CA ARG A 200 4.65 -18.50 -0.58
C ARG A 200 5.02 -19.77 -1.32
N GLU A 201 4.14 -20.76 -1.33
CA GLU A 201 4.42 -22.11 -1.83
C GLU A 201 3.87 -22.37 -3.23
N SER A 202 2.84 -21.64 -3.66
CA SER A 202 2.18 -21.83 -4.95
C SER A 202 2.32 -20.59 -5.85
N PRO A 203 3.14 -20.66 -6.92
CA PRO A 203 3.26 -19.58 -7.90
C PRO A 203 1.92 -19.20 -8.55
N GLU A 204 1.01 -20.16 -8.71
CA GLU A 204 -0.32 -19.96 -9.30
C GLU A 204 -1.16 -18.95 -8.51
N VAL A 205 -1.03 -18.93 -7.18
CA VAL A 205 -1.76 -18.00 -6.32
C VAL A 205 -1.34 -16.56 -6.62
N LEU A 206 -0.03 -16.33 -6.76
CA LEU A 206 0.51 -15.01 -7.06
C LEU A 206 0.17 -14.58 -8.49
N GLU A 207 0.16 -15.51 -9.45
CA GLU A 207 -0.29 -15.25 -10.81
C GLU A 207 -1.76 -14.81 -10.85
N HIS A 208 -2.66 -15.56 -10.23
CA HIS A 208 -4.06 -15.15 -10.12
C HIS A 208 -4.23 -13.82 -9.39
N PHE A 209 -3.46 -13.59 -8.33
CA PHE A 209 -3.46 -12.33 -7.59
C PHE A 209 -3.11 -11.15 -8.49
N THR A 210 -2.01 -11.23 -9.24
CA THR A 210 -1.55 -10.14 -10.12
C THR A 210 -2.48 -9.86 -11.30
N ASN A 211 -3.38 -10.80 -11.60
CA ASN A 211 -4.40 -10.66 -12.63
C ASN A 211 -5.73 -10.10 -12.10
N LEU A 212 -5.83 -9.77 -10.79
CA LEU A 212 -7.01 -9.15 -10.21
C LEU A 212 -6.89 -7.63 -10.20
N ASP A 213 -7.93 -6.97 -10.71
CA ASP A 213 -8.12 -5.53 -10.57
C ASP A 213 -9.61 -5.17 -10.33
N ASP A 214 -9.91 -3.88 -10.24
CA ASP A 214 -11.27 -3.40 -9.92
C ASP A 214 -12.31 -3.87 -10.95
N ASN A 215 -11.91 -4.14 -12.21
CA ASN A 215 -12.82 -4.59 -13.26
C ASN A 215 -13.37 -5.98 -12.97
N ASP A 216 -12.57 -6.88 -12.37
CA ASP A 216 -13.03 -8.22 -12.00
C ASP A 216 -14.21 -8.13 -11.02
N ILE A 217 -14.05 -7.27 -10.00
CA ILE A 217 -15.06 -7.06 -8.96
C ILE A 217 -16.30 -6.39 -9.55
N TRP A 218 -16.14 -5.28 -10.28
CA TRP A 218 -17.27 -4.57 -10.86
C TRP A 218 -18.05 -5.43 -11.87
N THR A 219 -17.35 -6.20 -12.71
CA THR A 219 -18.00 -7.06 -13.71
C THR A 219 -18.82 -8.14 -13.00
N SER A 220 -18.28 -8.77 -11.96
CA SER A 220 -19.03 -9.74 -11.16
C SER A 220 -20.25 -9.13 -10.47
N LEU A 221 -20.11 -7.99 -9.79
CA LEU A 221 -21.23 -7.31 -9.14
C LEU A 221 -22.37 -6.99 -10.12
N LYS A 222 -22.03 -6.55 -11.34
CA LYS A 222 -23.02 -6.24 -12.39
C LYS A 222 -23.82 -7.47 -12.84
N VAL A 223 -23.23 -8.65 -12.81
CA VAL A 223 -23.89 -9.90 -13.19
C VAL A 223 -24.69 -10.48 -12.02
N TRP A 224 -24.19 -10.38 -10.79
CA TRP A 224 -24.82 -10.99 -9.61
C TRP A 224 -26.13 -10.32 -9.16
N LYS A 225 -26.31 -9.02 -9.44
CA LYS A 225 -27.50 -8.20 -9.08
C LYS A 225 -27.97 -8.33 -7.63
#